data_AF-A0A9K3DEM1-F1
#
_entry.id   AF-A0A9K3DEM1-F1
#
_cell.length_a   1.000
_cell.length_b   1.000
_cell.length_c   1.000
_cell.angle_alpha   90.00
_cell.angle_beta   90.00
_cell.angle_gamma   90.00
#
_symmetry.space_group_name_H-M   'P 1'
#
loop_
_entity.id
_entity.type
_entity.pdbx_description
1 polymer ?
#
loop_
_entity_poly.entity_id
_entity_poly.type
_entity_poly.pdbx_seq_one_letter_code
_entity_poly.pdbx_strand_id
1 'polypeptide(L)' 'MADTFNPSGAPPATPRECALCHKTNPAYQCPGCGVRYCCGTCYKRHLAESECKGQHTMA' A
#
# COMPACT_ATOMS: atom_id res chain seq x y z
N MET A 1 -32.15 -20.34 18.08
CA MET A 1 -30.97 -19.49 18.29
C MET A 1 -30.38 -19.19 16.94
N ALA A 2 -30.47 -17.93 16.50
CA ALA A 2 -29.94 -17.45 15.23
C ALA A 2 -28.95 -16.34 15.57
N ASP A 3 -27.70 -16.73 15.82
CA ASP A 3 -26.63 -15.80 16.14
C ASP A 3 -26.03 -15.28 14.83
N THR A 4 -26.64 -14.19 14.38
CA THR A 4 -26.09 -13.24 13.41
C THR A 4 -24.85 -12.57 13.99
N PHE A 5 -23.67 -13.02 13.58
CA PHE A 5 -22.48 -12.16 13.53
C PHE A 5 -21.54 -12.63 12.43
N ASN A 6 -21.71 -12.07 11.23
CA ASN A 6 -20.66 -11.96 10.24
C ASN A 6 -20.06 -10.56 10.38
N PRO A 7 -18.85 -10.41 10.93
CA PRO A 7 -18.07 -9.21 10.71
C PRO A 7 -16.92 -9.57 9.76
N SER A 8 -17.18 -9.43 8.46
CA SER A 8 -16.19 -9.00 7.48
C SER A 8 -14.89 -9.80 7.42
N GLY A 9 -14.98 -11.04 6.96
CA GLY A 9 -13.84 -11.74 6.35
C GLY A 9 -13.46 -11.18 4.97
N ALA A 10 -13.55 -9.86 4.76
CA ALA A 10 -12.96 -9.26 3.58
C ALA A 10 -11.45 -9.41 3.72
N PRO A 11 -10.73 -10.07 2.77
CA PRO A 11 -9.28 -10.04 2.78
C PRO A 11 -8.87 -8.56 2.81
N PRO A 12 -7.78 -8.17 3.51
CA PRO A 12 -7.32 -6.79 3.49
C PRO A 12 -7.23 -6.41 2.03
N ALA A 13 -8.12 -5.52 1.59
CA ALA A 13 -8.18 -5.11 0.21
C ALA A 13 -6.83 -4.47 -0.02
N THR A 14 -5.90 -5.20 -0.65
CA THR A 14 -4.60 -4.68 -1.02
C THR A 14 -4.92 -3.35 -1.69
N PRO A 15 -4.47 -2.21 -1.15
CA PRO A 15 -4.99 -0.94 -1.60
C PRO A 15 -4.73 -0.88 -3.11
N ARG A 16 -5.82 -0.90 -3.89
CA ARG A 16 -5.80 -0.67 -5.34
C ARG A 16 -5.55 0.81 -5.64
N GLU A 17 -5.15 1.54 -4.61
CA GLU A 17 -4.98 2.96 -4.53
C GLU A 17 -3.58 3.31 -4.04
N CYS A 18 -3.13 4.51 -4.38
CA CYS A 18 -1.86 5.03 -3.91
C CYS A 18 -1.89 5.28 -2.40
N ALA A 19 -0.88 4.80 -1.67
CA ALA A 19 -0.81 4.98 -0.21
C ALA A 19 -0.61 6.44 0.26
N LEU A 20 -0.27 7.37 -0.64
CA LEU A 20 -0.17 8.80 -0.32
C LEU A 20 -1.39 9.59 -0.79
N CYS A 21 -1.81 9.34 -2.03
CA CYS A 21 -2.77 10.18 -2.74
C CYS A 21 -4.17 9.55 -2.77
N HIS A 22 -4.32 8.30 -2.32
CA HIS A 22 -5.54 7.47 -2.37
C HIS A 22 -6.22 7.42 -3.76
N LYS A 23 -5.49 7.74 -4.83
CA LYS A 23 -5.99 7.60 -6.20
C LYS A 23 -5.98 6.15 -6.60
N THR A 24 -7.11 5.70 -7.15
CA THR A 24 -7.26 4.43 -7.84
C THR A 24 -6.38 4.42 -9.10
N ASN A 25 -5.68 3.31 -9.38
CA ASN A 25 -4.67 3.13 -10.44
C ASN A 25 -3.22 3.53 -10.07
N PRO A 26 -2.58 2.86 -9.10
CA PRO A 26 -1.16 3.02 -8.87
C PRO A 26 -0.34 2.35 -9.99
N ALA A 27 0.51 3.13 -10.67
CA ALA A 27 1.40 2.67 -11.74
C ALA A 27 2.80 2.28 -11.23
N TYR A 28 3.17 2.70 -10.02
CA TYR A 28 4.50 2.49 -9.44
C TYR A 28 4.39 1.66 -8.17
N GLN A 29 5.32 0.73 -7.94
CA GLN A 29 5.39 -0.07 -6.72
C GLN A 29 6.80 0.01 -6.13
N CYS A 30 6.88 0.21 -4.82
CA CYS A 30 8.16 0.18 -4.11
C CYS A 30 8.65 -1.27 -3.98
N PRO A 31 9.87 -1.59 -4.46
CA PRO A 31 10.41 -2.95 -4.35
C PRO A 31 10.88 -3.31 -2.93
N GLY A 32 11.06 -2.34 -2.03
CA GLY A 32 11.46 -2.59 -0.64
C GLY A 32 10.30 -2.93 0.29
N CYS A 33 9.21 -2.15 0.24
CA CYS A 33 8.05 -2.31 1.13
C CYS A 33 6.80 -2.85 0.43
N GLY A 34 6.79 -2.97 -0.90
CA GLY A 34 5.65 -3.44 -1.68
C GLY A 34 4.52 -2.42 -1.85
N VAL A 35 4.63 -1.21 -1.29
CA VAL A 35 3.59 -0.18 -1.34
C VAL A 35 3.45 0.40 -2.75
N ARG A 36 2.22 0.71 -3.15
CA ARG A 36 1.86 1.17 -4.48
C ARG A 36 1.58 2.67 -4.52
N TYR A 37 1.98 3.32 -5.62
CA TYR A 37 1.92 4.77 -5.83
C TYR A 37 1.34 5.15 -7.20
N CYS A 38 0.56 6.23 -7.21
CA CYS A 38 -0.05 6.81 -8.41
C CYS A 38 1.00 7.43 -9.36
N CYS A 39 2.10 7.94 -8.82
CA CYS A 39 3.14 8.62 -9.60
C CYS A 39 4.49 8.58 -8.89
N GLY A 40 5.57 8.85 -9.64
CA GLY A 40 6.94 8.93 -9.10
C GLY A 40 7.12 9.98 -8.00
N THR A 41 6.32 11.05 -7.97
CA THR A 41 6.36 12.05 -6.89
C THR A 41 5.86 11.47 -5.57
N CYS A 42 4.77 10.69 -5.60
CA CYS A 42 4.29 10.00 -4.40
C CYS A 42 5.28 8.95 -3.92
N TYR A 43 5.93 8.25 -4.85
CA TYR A 43 7.01 7.32 -4.53
C TYR A 43 8.19 8.03 -3.83
N LYS A 44 8.70 9.14 -4.39
CA LYS A 44 9.79 9.92 -3.77
C LYS A 44 9.42 10.48 -2.40
N ARG A 45 8.21 11.01 -2.25
CA ARG A 45 7.69 11.49 -0.95
C ARG A 45 7.61 10.36 0.05
N HIS A 46 7.16 9.17 -0.36
CA HIS A 46 7.20 8.01 0.50
C HIS A 46 8.62 7.69 0.97
N LEU A 47 9.63 7.68 0.11
CA LEU A 47 11.02 7.41 0.51
C LEU A 47 11.61 8.51 1.42
N ALA A 48 11.08 9.73 1.34
CA ALA A 48 11.51 10.86 2.15
C ALA A 48 10.83 10.88 3.54
N GLU A 49 9.54 10.56 3.59
CA GLU A 49 8.71 10.64 4.80
C GLU A 49 8.67 9.31 5.57
N SER A 50 8.56 8.20 4.84
CA SER A 50 8.77 6.88 5.38
C SER A 50 10.25 6.60 5.21
N GLU A 51 10.95 6.17 6.25
CA GLU A 51 12.36 5.72 6.17
C GLU A 51 12.53 4.45 5.30
N CYS A 52 11.65 4.24 4.32
CA CYS A 52 11.76 3.22 3.31
C CYS A 52 12.94 3.55 2.41
N LYS A 53 13.98 2.75 2.51
CA LYS A 53 15.14 2.82 1.62
C LYS A 53 14.86 2.32 0.20
N GLY A 54 13.65 1.82 -0.07
CA GLY A 54 13.30 1.22 -1.38
C GLY A 54 14.18 0.04 -1.75
N GLN A 55 14.86 -0.57 -0.78
CA GLN A 55 15.81 -1.65 -0.97
C GLN A 55 15.20 -2.94 -0.44
N HIS A 56 15.28 -4.01 -1.24
CA HIS A 56 14.97 -5.37 -0.81
C HIS A 56 16.18 -5.90 -0.02
N THR A 57 16.39 -5.42 1.20
CA THR A 57 17.44 -5.96 2.07
C THR A 57 16.93 -7.26 2.69
N MET A 58 17.07 -8.34 1.94
CA MET A 58 17.35 -9.64 2.53
C MET A 58 18.82 -9.60 2.97
N ALA A 59 19.05 -9.12 4.20
CA ALA A 59 20.33 -9.12 4.90
C ALA A 59 20.07 -9.41 6.38
#